data_AF-A0A397HG84-F1
#
_entry.id   AF-A0A397HG84-F1
#
_cell.length_a   1.000
_cell.length_b   1.000
_cell.length_c   1.000
_cell.angle_alpha   90.00
_cell.angle_beta   90.00
_cell.angle_gamma   90.00
#
_symmetry.space_group_name_H-M   'P 1'
#
loop_
_entity.id
_entity.type
_entity.pdbx_description
1 polymer ?
#
loop_
_entity_poly.entity_id
_entity_poly.type
_entity_poly.pdbx_seq_one_letter_code
_entity_poly.pdbx_strand_id
1 'polypeptide(L)'
;MEDYRAKGRLQDSVVWPEFRASEILEISGLRHSIVGDAIIRILGYPLVISDLYLAIADEQLQDAYSILLDNGFNDVPGVDLAYRYEHAIESPAGWPGYRLVVDPSAQLQATRVMLVPATFWHLNLEPESFSANTFLFPDSRCRFPRRLFYLHALIDVISERDQKSGFNTNITGYFKLQYSYLLAVIPKDLIALLSEEDRFFVDLFQKVLLPSARKKVCLQRQQIRMGCITVEAARQSIPRKDLALAALKRKYQKGTINLADNPPCG
;
A
#
# COMPACT_ATOMS: atom_id res chain seq x y z
N MET A 1 11.07 16.50 -11.98
CA MET A 1 9.84 16.33 -11.16
C MET A 1 10.28 15.63 -9.89
N GLU A 2 10.16 16.27 -8.72
CA GLU A 2 10.50 15.60 -7.45
C GLU A 2 9.46 14.50 -7.19
N ASP A 3 9.93 13.26 -7.10
CA ASP A 3 9.08 12.08 -6.93
C ASP A 3 8.33 12.14 -5.58
N TYR A 4 8.89 12.81 -4.57
CA TYR A 4 8.21 13.09 -3.31
C TYR A 4 8.43 14.55 -2.96
N ARG A 5 7.34 15.26 -2.67
CA ARG A 5 7.38 16.62 -2.14
C ARG A 5 6.74 16.59 -0.76
N ALA A 6 7.56 16.48 0.29
CA ALA A 6 7.04 16.57 1.64
C ALA A 6 6.52 17.98 1.93
N LYS A 7 5.49 18.06 2.78
CA LYS A 7 4.96 19.33 3.29
C LYS A 7 5.83 19.92 4.42
N GLY A 8 6.85 19.21 4.88
CA GLY A 8 7.78 19.61 5.95
C GLY A 8 8.97 18.64 6.03
N ARG A 9 9.97 18.95 6.87
CA ARG A 9 11.13 18.07 7.08
C ARG A 9 10.72 16.84 7.88
N LEU A 10 11.34 15.70 7.59
CA LEU A 10 11.11 14.48 8.37
C LEU A 10 11.61 14.62 9.81
N GLN A 11 12.69 15.37 10.00
CA GLN A 11 13.29 15.64 11.31
C GLN A 11 12.35 16.35 12.28
N ASP A 12 11.38 17.10 11.76
CA ASP A 12 10.43 17.86 12.58
C ASP A 12 9.23 16.97 13.00
N SER A 13 9.20 15.71 12.56
CA SER A 13 8.13 14.77 12.88
C SER A 13 8.27 14.24 14.31
N VAL A 14 7.15 14.11 15.01
CA VAL A 14 7.11 13.44 16.33
C VAL A 14 7.56 11.97 16.28
N VAL A 15 7.51 11.35 15.09
CA VAL A 15 8.03 9.98 14.84
C VAL A 15 9.42 9.98 14.18
N TRP A 16 10.17 11.08 14.29
CA TRP A 16 11.55 11.15 13.80
C TRP A 16 12.48 10.09 14.42
N PRO A 17 12.38 9.77 15.73
CA PRO A 17 13.20 8.71 16.33
C PRO A 17 13.11 7.36 15.58
N GLU A 18 11.93 7.02 15.09
CA GLU A 18 11.68 5.82 14.28
C GLU A 18 12.29 5.96 12.88
N PHE A 19 12.16 7.13 12.23
CA PHE A 19 12.77 7.38 10.92
C PHE A 19 14.30 7.22 10.92
N ARG A 20 14.96 7.43 12.08
CA ARG A 20 16.39 7.18 12.27
C ARG A 20 16.78 5.74 11.97
N ALA A 21 15.87 4.76 12.12
CA ALA A 21 16.14 3.38 11.73
C ALA A 21 16.54 3.27 10.26
N SER A 22 15.83 3.97 9.36
CA SER A 22 16.18 3.99 7.93
C SER A 22 17.55 4.62 7.69
N GLU A 23 17.90 5.70 8.41
CA GLU A 23 19.22 6.32 8.26
C GLU A 23 20.36 5.41 8.72
N ILE A 24 20.16 4.67 9.81
CA ILE A 24 21.15 3.70 10.31
C ILE A 24 21.36 2.61 9.27
N LEU A 25 20.28 2.04 8.72
CA LEU A 25 20.38 1.01 7.69
C LEU A 25 21.05 1.51 6.40
N GLU A 26 20.78 2.76 6.00
CA GLU A 26 21.46 3.40 4.87
C GLU A 26 22.96 3.54 5.11
N ILE A 27 23.36 4.01 6.30
CA ILE A 27 24.78 4.15 6.68
C ILE A 27 25.49 2.79 6.67
N SER A 28 24.80 1.74 7.10
CA SER A 28 25.30 0.37 7.07
C SER A 28 25.27 -0.29 5.68
N GLY A 29 24.78 0.42 4.65
CA GLY A 29 24.74 -0.09 3.28
C GLY A 29 23.71 -1.19 3.03
N LEU A 30 22.68 -1.29 3.88
CA LEU A 30 21.61 -2.28 3.73
C LEU A 30 20.53 -1.79 2.76
N ARG A 31 20.09 -2.69 1.88
CA ARG A 31 19.05 -2.42 0.88
C ARG A 31 17.69 -2.45 1.56
N HIS A 32 17.10 -1.28 1.74
CA HIS A 32 15.85 -1.12 2.46
C HIS A 32 15.04 0.06 1.92
N SER A 33 13.74 0.09 2.21
CA SER A 33 12.87 1.18 1.78
C SER A 33 11.73 1.40 2.76
N ILE A 34 11.44 2.66 3.11
CA ILE A 34 10.29 3.01 3.93
C ILE A 34 9.01 2.81 3.13
N VAL A 35 8.04 2.10 3.71
CA VAL A 35 6.74 1.75 3.10
C VAL A 35 5.57 2.03 4.06
N GLY A 36 4.35 1.92 3.54
CA GLY A 36 3.13 2.06 4.35
C GLY A 36 2.80 3.51 4.71
N ASP A 37 2.30 3.71 5.94
CA ASP A 37 1.73 4.98 6.40
C ASP A 37 2.64 6.20 6.17
N ALA A 38 3.95 6.03 6.33
CA ALA A 38 4.93 7.10 6.14
C ALA A 38 4.92 7.66 4.71
N ILE A 39 4.82 6.80 3.69
CA ILE A 39 4.68 7.23 2.29
C ILE A 39 3.44 8.10 2.13
N ILE A 40 2.29 7.61 2.61
CA ILE A 40 0.99 8.26 2.47
C ILE A 40 0.99 9.64 3.15
N ARG A 41 1.56 9.72 4.35
CA ARG A 41 1.71 10.98 5.09
C ARG A 41 2.60 11.99 4.37
N ILE A 42 3.76 11.56 3.86
CA ILE A 42 4.71 12.43 3.15
C ILE A 42 4.10 12.99 1.87
N LEU A 43 3.29 12.20 1.18
CA LEU A 43 2.53 12.65 0.01
C LEU A 43 1.38 13.61 0.36
N GLY A 44 1.19 13.90 1.65
CA GLY A 44 0.34 14.97 2.14
C GLY A 44 -1.06 14.55 2.54
N TYR A 45 -1.35 13.25 2.59
CA TYR A 45 -2.60 12.73 3.17
C TYR A 45 -2.52 12.78 4.70
N PRO A 46 -3.59 13.18 5.42
CA PRO A 46 -3.57 13.34 6.87
C PRO A 46 -3.68 12.00 7.62
N LEU A 47 -2.79 11.04 7.30
CA LEU A 47 -2.73 9.75 7.98
C LEU A 47 -1.86 9.85 9.23
N VAL A 48 -2.34 9.26 10.32
CA VAL A 48 -1.53 8.99 11.52
C VAL A 48 -0.68 7.76 11.23
N ILE A 49 0.63 7.87 11.42
CA ILE A 49 1.52 6.71 11.27
C ILE A 49 1.29 5.80 12.46
N SER A 50 0.73 4.61 12.20
CA SER A 50 0.55 3.59 13.24
C SER A 50 1.89 2.97 13.60
N ASP A 51 2.56 2.42 12.59
CA ASP A 51 3.93 1.91 12.66
C ASP A 51 4.73 2.39 11.45
N LEU A 52 6.05 2.54 11.62
CA LEU A 52 6.98 2.79 10.53
C LEU A 52 7.43 1.44 9.94
N TYR A 53 7.01 1.16 8.71
CA TYR A 53 7.40 -0.06 8.01
C TYR A 53 8.65 0.15 7.16
N LEU A 54 9.61 -0.75 7.30
CA LEU A 54 10.81 -0.85 6.48
C LEU A 54 10.77 -2.18 5.73
N ALA A 55 10.65 -2.12 4.41
CA ALA A 55 10.89 -3.27 3.54
C ALA A 55 12.39 -3.49 3.44
N ILE A 56 12.90 -4.65 3.85
CA ILE A 56 14.32 -5.00 3.86
C ILE A 56 14.58 -6.10 2.85
N ALA A 57 15.67 -6.04 2.09
CA ALA A 57 16.09 -7.17 1.25
C ALA A 57 16.14 -8.46 2.11
N ASP A 58 15.49 -9.51 1.64
CA ASP A 58 15.15 -10.68 2.44
C ASP A 58 16.37 -11.31 3.12
N GLU A 59 17.48 -11.42 2.38
CA GLU A 59 18.77 -11.95 2.83
C GLU A 59 19.49 -11.05 3.83
N GLN A 60 19.07 -9.79 3.98
CA GLN A 60 19.66 -8.82 4.91
C GLN A 60 18.78 -8.54 6.13
N LEU A 61 17.63 -9.23 6.27
CA LEU A 61 16.64 -8.94 7.31
C LEU A 61 17.20 -9.13 8.73
N GLN A 62 17.95 -10.22 8.97
CA GLN A 62 18.56 -10.49 10.27
C GLN A 62 19.70 -9.50 10.60
N ASP A 63 20.45 -9.07 9.60
CA ASP A 63 21.51 -8.08 9.76
C ASP A 63 20.91 -6.71 10.12
N ALA A 64 19.84 -6.31 9.43
CA ALA A 64 19.10 -5.09 9.73
C ALA A 64 18.57 -5.08 11.17
N TYR A 65 18.02 -6.20 11.62
CA TYR A 65 17.56 -6.37 13.00
C TYR A 65 18.70 -6.19 14.01
N SER A 66 19.81 -6.91 13.82
CA SER A 66 20.96 -6.86 14.72
C SER A 66 21.56 -5.45 14.79
N ILE A 67 21.72 -4.79 13.65
CA ILE A 67 22.24 -3.42 13.57
C ILE A 67 21.36 -2.43 14.34
N LEU A 68 20.04 -2.54 14.24
CA LEU A 68 19.15 -1.63 14.96
C LEU A 68 19.18 -1.87 16.47
N LEU A 69 19.28 -3.12 16.92
CA LEU A 69 19.49 -3.42 18.34
C LEU A 69 20.79 -2.79 18.88
N ASP A 70 21.89 -2.94 18.13
CA ASP A 70 23.20 -2.35 18.48
C ASP A 70 23.16 -0.81 18.49
N ASN A 71 22.17 -0.20 17.84
CA ASN A 71 21.96 1.25 17.78
C ASN A 71 20.83 1.74 18.70
N GLY A 72 20.48 0.97 19.73
CA GLY A 72 19.61 1.40 20.82
C GLY A 72 18.11 1.20 20.57
N PHE A 73 17.74 0.47 19.52
CA PHE A 73 16.37 -0.04 19.39
C PHE A 73 16.19 -1.28 20.27
N ASN A 74 14.96 -1.49 20.74
CA ASN A 74 14.62 -2.59 21.62
C ASN A 74 13.62 -3.52 20.93
N ASP A 75 13.83 -4.83 21.06
CA ASP A 75 12.91 -5.83 20.56
C ASP A 75 11.60 -5.82 21.34
N VAL A 76 10.49 -5.98 20.63
CA VAL A 76 9.16 -6.14 21.20
C VAL A 76 8.63 -7.52 20.83
N PRO A 77 8.97 -8.55 21.62
CA PRO A 77 8.46 -9.90 21.39
C PRO A 77 6.96 -9.92 21.63
N GLY A 78 6.19 -10.51 20.72
CA GLY A 78 4.75 -10.62 20.89
C GLY A 78 4.01 -10.89 19.60
N VAL A 79 2.67 -10.82 19.67
CA VAL A 79 1.78 -10.93 18.51
C VAL A 79 1.11 -9.58 18.33
N ASP A 80 1.16 -9.04 17.12
CA ASP A 80 0.39 -7.84 16.79
C ASP A 80 -1.08 -8.23 16.68
N LEU A 81 -1.83 -7.98 17.76
CA LEU A 81 -3.23 -8.41 17.87
C LEU A 81 -4.12 -7.81 16.78
N ALA A 82 -3.79 -6.64 16.25
CA ALA A 82 -4.57 -6.02 15.18
C ALA A 82 -4.42 -6.79 13.86
N TYR A 83 -3.27 -7.41 13.64
CA TYR A 83 -2.97 -8.15 12.41
C TYR A 83 -2.94 -9.67 12.61
N ARG A 84 -3.19 -10.20 13.81
CA ARG A 84 -3.31 -11.64 14.05
C ARG A 84 -4.50 -12.21 13.27
N TYR A 85 -4.26 -13.31 12.57
CA TYR A 85 -5.31 -14.06 11.89
C TYR A 85 -4.95 -15.54 11.87
N GLU A 86 -5.40 -16.27 12.90
CA GLU A 86 -4.94 -17.64 13.21
C GLU A 86 -5.16 -18.65 12.09
N HIS A 87 -6.17 -18.42 11.24
CA HIS A 87 -6.50 -19.29 10.11
C HIS A 87 -5.74 -18.95 8.82
N ALA A 88 -4.80 -17.99 8.85
CA ALA A 88 -3.97 -17.70 7.70
C ALA A 88 -2.89 -18.78 7.52
N ILE A 89 -2.65 -19.14 6.27
CA ILE A 89 -1.51 -19.94 5.82
C ILE A 89 -0.23 -19.09 5.90
N GLU A 90 -0.33 -17.81 5.54
CA GLU A 90 0.78 -16.86 5.56
C GLU A 90 0.57 -15.85 6.71
N SER A 91 1.60 -15.69 7.56
CA SER A 91 1.64 -14.72 8.65
C SER A 91 0.47 -14.78 9.64
N PRO A 92 0.13 -15.95 10.22
CA PRO A 92 -0.98 -16.06 11.15
C PRO A 92 -0.79 -15.23 12.44
N ALA A 93 0.46 -14.94 12.81
CA ALA A 93 0.84 -14.12 13.96
C ALA A 93 0.90 -12.60 13.66
N GLY A 94 0.38 -12.15 12.51
CA GLY A 94 0.51 -10.77 12.06
C GLY A 94 1.78 -10.55 11.22
N TRP A 95 2.18 -9.29 11.03
CA TRP A 95 3.29 -8.93 10.15
C TRP A 95 4.55 -9.80 10.38
N PRO A 96 5.17 -10.32 9.31
CA PRO A 96 6.40 -11.09 9.43
C PRO A 96 7.60 -10.19 9.68
N GLY A 97 8.70 -10.79 10.13
CA GLY A 97 9.94 -10.11 10.47
C GLY A 97 9.96 -9.64 11.93
N TYR A 98 10.53 -8.46 12.18
CA TYR A 98 10.88 -7.98 13.52
C TYR A 98 10.14 -6.70 13.88
N ARG A 99 9.92 -6.50 15.19
CA ARG A 99 9.24 -5.32 15.73
C ARG A 99 10.13 -4.66 16.77
N LEU A 100 10.44 -3.41 16.53
CA LEU A 100 11.38 -2.65 17.33
C LEU A 100 10.73 -1.36 17.85
N VAL A 101 11.17 -0.91 19.02
CA VAL A 101 10.81 0.40 19.58
C VAL A 101 12.05 1.16 20.02
N VAL A 102 11.99 2.49 19.96
CA VAL A 102 13.07 3.33 20.48
C VAL A 102 13.04 3.36 22.01
N ASP A 103 11.85 3.56 22.59
CA ASP A 103 11.65 3.60 24.04
C ASP A 103 10.67 2.49 24.48
N PRO A 104 11.16 1.44 25.16
CA PRO A 104 10.32 0.33 25.62
C PRO A 104 9.41 0.71 26.80
N SER A 105 9.53 1.91 27.37
CA SER A 105 8.63 2.40 28.43
C SER A 105 7.31 2.98 27.89
N ALA A 106 7.26 3.33 26.59
CA ALA A 106 6.10 3.89 25.92
C ALA A 106 5.14 2.78 25.38
N GLN A 107 4.75 1.83 26.24
CA GLN A 107 4.27 0.51 25.81
C GLN A 107 2.90 0.44 25.11
N LEU A 108 2.04 1.46 25.21
CA LEU A 108 0.65 1.34 24.74
C LEU A 108 0.32 2.20 23.51
N GLN A 109 1.17 3.16 23.12
CA GLN A 109 0.89 4.09 22.02
C GLN A 109 2.12 4.47 21.17
N ALA A 110 3.31 3.92 21.43
CA ALA A 110 4.49 4.23 20.63
C ALA A 110 4.36 3.65 19.21
N THR A 111 4.69 4.48 18.22
CA THR A 111 4.94 4.04 16.86
C THR A 111 6.11 3.06 16.87
N ARG A 112 5.95 1.88 16.28
CA ARG A 112 7.01 0.88 16.22
C ARG A 112 7.74 0.97 14.88
N VAL A 113 8.95 0.42 14.85
CA VAL A 113 9.67 0.13 13.60
C VAL A 113 9.46 -1.33 13.25
N MET A 114 8.85 -1.57 12.10
CA MET A 114 8.52 -2.89 11.58
C MET A 114 9.50 -3.24 10.46
N LEU A 115 10.38 -4.22 10.71
CA LEU A 115 11.25 -4.77 9.68
C LEU A 115 10.55 -5.92 8.99
N VAL A 116 10.25 -5.77 7.71
CA VAL A 116 9.47 -6.75 6.93
C VAL A 116 10.27 -7.16 5.70
N PRO A 117 10.32 -8.46 5.32
CA PRO A 117 10.92 -8.88 4.06
C PRO A 117 10.36 -8.09 2.87
N ALA A 118 11.22 -7.70 1.93
CA ALA A 118 10.82 -6.92 0.77
C ALA A 118 9.90 -7.71 -0.16
N THR A 119 10.11 -9.02 -0.27
CA THR A 119 9.23 -9.92 -1.04
C THR A 119 7.79 -9.87 -0.53
N PHE A 120 7.58 -9.68 0.77
CA PHE A 120 6.26 -9.57 1.37
C PHE A 120 5.47 -8.36 0.86
N TRP A 121 6.18 -7.28 0.53
CA TRP A 121 5.66 -6.07 -0.07
C TRP A 121 5.68 -6.09 -1.60
N HIS A 122 6.18 -7.18 -2.21
CA HIS A 122 6.49 -7.30 -3.63
C HIS A 122 7.42 -6.19 -4.14
N LEU A 123 8.34 -5.74 -3.29
CA LEU A 123 9.38 -4.79 -3.67
C LEU A 123 10.65 -5.55 -4.04
N ASN A 124 11.10 -5.36 -5.28
CA ASN A 124 12.41 -5.87 -5.71
C ASN A 124 13.52 -4.93 -5.22
N LEU A 125 14.24 -5.35 -4.18
CA LEU A 125 15.39 -4.63 -3.64
C LEU A 125 16.74 -5.26 -4.04
N GLU A 126 16.80 -6.02 -5.14
CA GLU A 126 18.07 -6.39 -5.77
C GLU A 126 18.86 -5.14 -6.18
N PRO A 127 20.21 -5.17 -6.21
CA PRO A 127 21.04 -3.96 -6.34
C PRO A 127 20.65 -3.01 -7.48
N GLU A 128 20.38 -3.55 -8.67
CA GLU A 128 20.00 -2.76 -9.84
C GLU A 128 18.62 -2.08 -9.66
N SER A 129 17.63 -2.87 -9.23
CA SER A 129 16.27 -2.37 -8.97
C SER A 129 16.27 -1.37 -7.82
N PHE A 130 17.00 -1.65 -6.75
CA PHE A 130 17.14 -0.80 -5.59
C PHE A 130 17.67 0.59 -5.98
N SER A 131 18.75 0.64 -6.75
CA SER A 131 19.35 1.89 -7.21
C SER A 131 18.41 2.67 -8.12
N ALA A 132 17.73 2.00 -9.05
CA ALA A 132 16.85 2.66 -10.02
C ALA A 132 15.52 3.14 -9.41
N ASN A 133 14.95 2.35 -8.49
CA ASN A 133 13.56 2.48 -8.03
C ASN A 133 13.41 3.02 -6.60
N THR A 134 14.51 3.39 -5.94
CA THR A 134 14.47 4.07 -4.64
C THR A 134 15.31 5.35 -4.69
N PHE A 135 15.09 6.25 -3.73
CA PHE A 135 15.82 7.51 -3.63
C PHE A 135 16.02 7.88 -2.15
N LEU A 136 17.04 8.69 -1.86
CA LEU A 136 17.24 9.28 -0.54
C LEU A 136 16.41 10.56 -0.45
N PHE A 137 15.68 10.70 0.65
CA PHE A 137 14.89 11.88 0.89
C PHE A 137 15.80 13.12 1.01
N PRO A 138 15.53 14.27 0.36
CA PRO A 138 16.52 15.33 0.19
C PRO A 138 17.16 15.88 1.48
N ASP A 139 16.39 15.93 2.57
CA ASP A 139 16.85 16.49 3.84
C ASP A 139 17.28 15.41 4.85
N SER A 140 17.21 14.11 4.52
CA SER A 140 17.58 13.02 5.42
C SER A 140 18.31 11.89 4.69
N ARG A 141 18.79 10.89 5.43
CA ARG A 141 19.28 9.63 4.81
C ARG A 141 18.20 8.55 4.74
N CYS A 142 16.93 8.94 4.88
CA CYS A 142 15.82 8.02 4.78
C CYS A 142 15.59 7.61 3.32
N ARG A 143 15.50 6.31 3.06
CA ARG A 143 15.29 5.78 1.71
C ARG A 143 13.83 5.46 1.46
N PHE A 144 13.30 5.95 0.33
CA PHE A 144 11.92 5.75 -0.09
C PHE A 144 11.85 5.12 -1.49
N PRO A 145 10.79 4.37 -1.80
CA PRO A 145 10.57 3.88 -3.15
C PRO A 145 10.07 5.02 -4.03
N ARG A 146 10.30 4.94 -5.34
CA ARG A 146 9.62 5.80 -6.31
C ARG A 146 8.11 5.53 -6.31
N ARG A 147 7.29 6.54 -6.57
CA ARG A 147 5.82 6.40 -6.46
C ARG A 147 5.24 5.28 -7.32
N LEU A 148 5.66 5.21 -8.59
CA LEU A 148 5.16 4.20 -9.52
C LEU A 148 5.65 2.80 -9.17
N PHE A 149 6.89 2.68 -8.68
CA PHE A 149 7.42 1.42 -8.20
C PHE A 149 6.63 0.89 -6.99
N TYR A 150 6.32 1.77 -6.03
CA TYR A 150 5.51 1.41 -4.88
C TYR A 150 4.06 1.08 -5.25
N LEU A 151 3.45 1.86 -6.15
CA LEU A 151 2.10 1.57 -6.65
C LEU A 151 2.03 0.21 -7.36
N HIS A 152 3.01 -0.10 -8.21
CA HIS A 152 3.09 -1.40 -8.89
C HIS A 152 3.18 -2.56 -7.88
N ALA A 153 4.04 -2.42 -6.87
CA ALA A 153 4.20 -3.41 -5.81
C ALA A 153 2.88 -3.63 -5.03
N LEU A 154 2.17 -2.56 -4.67
CA LEU A 154 0.85 -2.66 -4.03
C LEU A 154 -0.19 -3.35 -4.93
N ILE A 155 -0.21 -3.04 -6.23
CA ILE A 155 -1.09 -3.71 -7.19
C ILE A 155 -0.79 -5.21 -7.26
N ASP A 156 0.49 -5.60 -7.33
CA ASP A 156 0.90 -7.00 -7.38
C ASP A 156 0.52 -7.75 -6.09
N VAL A 157 0.81 -7.19 -4.92
CA VAL A 157 0.39 -7.75 -3.61
C VAL A 157 -1.12 -7.96 -3.55
N ILE A 158 -1.90 -6.92 -3.88
CA ILE A 158 -3.36 -6.99 -3.79
C ILE A 158 -3.90 -7.99 -4.81
N SER A 159 -3.36 -7.99 -6.02
CA SER A 159 -3.75 -8.88 -7.10
C SER A 159 -3.52 -10.35 -6.73
N GLU A 160 -2.39 -10.68 -6.11
CA GLU A 160 -2.13 -12.03 -5.61
C GLU A 160 -3.09 -12.41 -4.47
N ARG A 161 -3.21 -11.53 -3.46
CA ARG A 161 -3.99 -11.81 -2.25
C ARG A 161 -5.48 -11.93 -2.51
N ASP A 162 -6.02 -11.28 -3.54
CA ASP A 162 -7.42 -11.48 -3.94
C ASP A 162 -7.64 -12.76 -4.75
N GLN A 163 -6.62 -13.26 -5.44
CA GLN A 163 -6.75 -14.47 -6.26
C GLN A 163 -6.64 -15.76 -5.44
N LYS A 164 -5.77 -15.78 -4.42
CA LYS A 164 -5.55 -16.98 -3.59
C LYS A 164 -6.29 -16.89 -2.26
N SER A 165 -6.67 -18.04 -1.70
CA SER A 165 -7.21 -18.14 -0.35
C SER A 165 -6.11 -18.40 0.69
N GLY A 166 -6.38 -18.10 1.95
CA GLY A 166 -5.48 -18.43 3.07
C GLY A 166 -4.49 -17.33 3.42
N PHE A 167 -4.53 -16.17 2.77
CA PHE A 167 -3.78 -15.00 3.20
C PHE A 167 -4.37 -14.36 4.45
N ASN A 168 -3.53 -13.68 5.22
CA ASN A 168 -3.96 -12.89 6.37
C ASN A 168 -4.88 -11.74 5.92
N THR A 169 -6.16 -11.81 6.32
CA THR A 169 -7.19 -10.85 5.88
C THR A 169 -6.94 -9.44 6.41
N ASN A 170 -6.39 -9.29 7.62
CA ASN A 170 -6.15 -7.99 8.23
C ASN A 170 -5.01 -7.25 7.51
N ILE A 171 -3.91 -7.96 7.25
CA ILE A 171 -2.79 -7.44 6.44
C ILE A 171 -3.25 -7.13 5.02
N THR A 172 -4.06 -8.01 4.41
CA THR A 172 -4.66 -7.77 3.08
C THR A 172 -5.52 -6.51 3.07
N GLY A 173 -6.29 -6.29 4.15
CA GLY A 173 -7.07 -5.07 4.36
C GLY A 173 -6.19 -3.82 4.40
N TYR A 174 -5.07 -3.89 5.12
CA TYR A 174 -4.10 -2.80 5.19
C TYR A 174 -3.49 -2.48 3.82
N PHE A 175 -3.04 -3.47 3.04
CA PHE A 175 -2.54 -3.21 1.68
C PHE A 175 -3.57 -2.50 0.80
N LYS A 176 -4.83 -2.93 0.84
CA LYS A 176 -5.93 -2.29 0.10
C LYS A 176 -6.19 -0.86 0.58
N LEU A 177 -6.04 -0.61 1.87
CA LEU A 177 -6.17 0.73 2.45
C LEU A 177 -5.04 1.65 1.97
N GLN A 178 -3.78 1.18 2.06
CA GLN A 178 -2.60 1.90 1.55
C GLN A 178 -2.75 2.25 0.08
N TYR A 179 -3.15 1.28 -0.75
CA TYR A 179 -3.44 1.49 -2.17
C TYR A 179 -4.51 2.57 -2.39
N SER A 180 -5.58 2.54 -1.58
CA SER A 180 -6.66 3.51 -1.69
C SER A 180 -6.21 4.93 -1.34
N TYR A 181 -5.42 5.09 -0.27
CA TYR A 181 -4.84 6.38 0.08
C TYR A 181 -3.83 6.86 -0.96
N LEU A 182 -2.99 5.95 -1.47
CA LEU A 182 -1.98 6.29 -2.47
C LEU A 182 -2.64 6.81 -3.75
N LEU A 183 -3.70 6.15 -4.24
CA LEU A 183 -4.46 6.64 -5.40
C LEU A 183 -5.13 7.99 -5.17
N ALA A 184 -5.47 8.33 -3.93
CA ALA A 184 -6.07 9.62 -3.59
C ALA A 184 -5.07 10.78 -3.68
N VAL A 185 -3.75 10.51 -3.60
CA VAL A 185 -2.69 11.53 -3.59
C VAL A 185 -1.74 11.46 -4.78
N ILE A 186 -1.72 10.35 -5.53
CA ILE A 186 -0.91 10.25 -6.75
C ILE A 186 -1.53 11.10 -7.88
N PRO A 187 -0.73 11.96 -8.54
CA PRO A 187 -1.14 12.69 -9.74
C PRO A 187 -1.61 11.79 -10.89
N LYS A 188 -2.67 12.19 -11.59
CA LYS A 188 -3.27 11.40 -12.70
C LYS A 188 -2.33 11.20 -13.88
N ASP A 189 -1.45 12.16 -14.14
CA ASP A 189 -0.40 12.08 -15.15
C ASP A 189 0.61 10.98 -14.83
N LEU A 190 0.95 10.76 -13.55
CA LEU A 190 1.78 9.61 -13.17
C LEU A 190 1.04 8.29 -13.40
N ILE A 191 -0.27 8.21 -13.10
CA ILE A 191 -1.08 7.00 -13.38
C ILE A 191 -1.08 6.69 -14.89
N ALA A 192 -1.04 7.71 -15.75
CA ALA A 192 -1.01 7.51 -17.20
C ALA A 192 0.28 6.82 -17.70
N LEU A 193 1.37 6.89 -16.92
CA LEU A 193 2.66 6.26 -17.21
C LEU A 193 2.72 4.77 -16.82
N LEU A 194 1.71 4.26 -16.13
CA LEU A 194 1.62 2.83 -15.82
C LEU A 194 1.44 2.00 -17.10
N SER A 195 1.83 0.72 -17.02
CA SER A 195 1.54 -0.27 -18.05
C SER A 195 0.03 -0.46 -18.25
N GLU A 196 -0.36 -1.03 -19.37
CA GLU A 196 -1.77 -1.12 -19.74
C GLU A 196 -2.60 -1.96 -18.75
N GLU A 197 -2.02 -3.06 -18.28
CA GLU A 197 -2.62 -3.94 -17.28
C GLU A 197 -2.80 -3.26 -15.92
N ASP A 198 -1.87 -2.40 -15.51
CA ASP A 198 -1.95 -1.65 -14.26
C ASP A 198 -2.95 -0.52 -14.35
N ARG A 199 -3.00 0.19 -15.48
CA ARG A 199 -4.05 1.18 -15.74
C ARG A 199 -5.43 0.53 -15.74
N PHE A 200 -5.56 -0.66 -16.35
CA PHE A 200 -6.78 -1.45 -16.29
C PHE A 200 -7.20 -1.79 -14.84
N PHE A 201 -6.24 -2.20 -14.01
CA PHE A 201 -6.49 -2.50 -12.61
C PHE A 201 -6.93 -1.26 -11.82
N VAL A 202 -6.16 -0.17 -11.91
CA VAL A 202 -6.46 1.11 -11.25
C VAL A 202 -7.85 1.61 -11.63
N ASP A 203 -8.21 1.47 -12.90
CA ASP A 203 -9.51 1.92 -13.41
C ASP A 203 -10.70 1.15 -12.85
N LEU A 204 -10.56 -0.13 -12.54
CA LEU A 204 -11.70 -1.01 -12.27
C LEU A 204 -11.76 -1.55 -10.85
N PHE A 205 -10.63 -1.85 -10.23
CA PHE A 205 -10.56 -2.64 -9.00
C PHE A 205 -11.39 -2.05 -7.84
N GLN A 206 -11.31 -0.74 -7.62
CA GLN A 206 -12.11 -0.06 -6.60
C GLN A 206 -13.57 0.21 -7.02
N LYS A 207 -13.85 0.27 -8.33
CA LYS A 207 -15.19 0.57 -8.86
C LYS A 207 -16.11 -0.65 -8.81
N VAL A 208 -15.54 -1.86 -8.83
CA VAL A 208 -16.32 -3.09 -8.67
C VAL A 208 -16.65 -3.36 -7.20
N LEU A 209 -17.93 -3.61 -6.93
CA LEU A 209 -18.46 -3.78 -5.58
C LEU A 209 -18.26 -5.20 -5.03
N LEU A 210 -18.37 -6.21 -5.89
CA LEU A 210 -18.38 -7.61 -5.47
C LEU A 210 -16.95 -8.17 -5.39
N PRO A 211 -16.60 -8.93 -4.33
CA PRO A 211 -15.30 -9.60 -4.24
C PRO A 211 -14.99 -10.49 -5.45
N SER A 212 -15.99 -11.23 -5.95
CA SER A 212 -15.83 -12.05 -7.15
C SER A 212 -15.49 -11.24 -8.41
N ALA A 213 -16.01 -10.01 -8.53
CA ALA A 213 -15.66 -9.11 -9.61
C ALA A 213 -14.24 -8.56 -9.46
N ARG A 214 -13.77 -8.30 -8.23
CA ARG A 214 -12.36 -7.92 -7.96
C ARG A 214 -11.41 -9.04 -8.36
N LYS A 215 -11.70 -10.29 -7.98
CA LYS A 215 -10.94 -11.47 -8.44
C LYS A 215 -10.84 -11.53 -9.96
N LYS A 216 -11.96 -11.25 -10.65
CA LYS A 216 -11.97 -11.19 -12.11
C LYS A 216 -11.08 -10.08 -12.65
N VAL A 217 -11.08 -8.88 -12.06
CA VAL A 217 -10.15 -7.80 -12.44
C VAL A 217 -8.69 -8.25 -12.29
N CYS A 218 -8.33 -8.89 -11.17
CA CYS A 218 -6.97 -9.41 -10.96
C CYS A 218 -6.57 -10.46 -12.02
N LEU A 219 -7.46 -11.40 -12.31
CA LEU A 219 -7.24 -12.43 -13.33
C LEU A 219 -7.05 -11.82 -14.73
N GLN A 220 -7.91 -10.87 -15.10
CA GLN A 220 -7.85 -10.20 -16.40
C GLN A 220 -6.57 -9.36 -16.53
N ARG A 221 -6.14 -8.68 -15.45
CA ARG A 221 -4.83 -7.99 -15.41
C ARG A 221 -3.69 -8.95 -15.76
N GLN A 222 -3.67 -10.14 -15.15
CA GLN A 222 -2.65 -11.14 -15.45
C GLN A 222 -2.69 -11.60 -16.91
N GLN A 223 -3.89 -11.81 -17.48
CA GLN A 223 -4.04 -12.20 -18.88
C GLN A 223 -3.58 -11.10 -19.85
N ILE A 224 -3.81 -9.82 -19.54
CA ILE A 224 -3.26 -8.69 -20.32
C ILE A 224 -1.73 -8.69 -20.23
N ARG A 225 -1.17 -8.84 -19.03
CA ARG A 225 0.30 -8.89 -18.81
C ARG A 225 0.98 -10.00 -19.61
N MET A 226 0.30 -11.14 -19.77
CA MET A 226 0.77 -12.27 -20.58
C MET A 226 0.49 -12.13 -22.08
N GLY A 227 -0.13 -11.04 -22.52
CA GLY A 227 -0.51 -10.81 -23.92
C GLY A 227 -1.63 -11.73 -24.43
N CYS A 228 -2.37 -12.39 -23.53
CA CYS A 228 -3.40 -13.36 -23.92
C CYS A 228 -4.71 -12.69 -24.37
N ILE A 229 -4.98 -11.47 -23.89
CA ILE A 229 -6.19 -10.70 -24.21
C ILE A 229 -5.85 -9.22 -24.33
N THR A 230 -6.68 -8.46 -25.03
CA THR A 230 -6.57 -6.99 -25.06
C THR A 230 -7.25 -6.35 -23.85
N VAL A 231 -6.90 -5.11 -23.55
CA VAL A 231 -7.53 -4.30 -22.50
C VAL A 231 -9.03 -4.12 -22.75
N GLU A 232 -9.42 -3.93 -24.02
CA GLU A 232 -10.81 -3.73 -24.42
C GLU A 232 -11.65 -4.98 -24.13
N ALA A 233 -11.15 -6.16 -24.53
CA ALA A 233 -11.81 -7.43 -24.26
C ALA A 233 -11.93 -7.69 -22.76
N ALA A 234 -10.86 -7.40 -22.01
CA ALA A 234 -10.88 -7.49 -20.55
C ALA A 234 -11.96 -6.60 -19.93
N ARG A 235 -12.07 -5.33 -20.35
CA ARG A 235 -13.05 -4.36 -19.82
C ARG A 235 -14.48 -4.80 -20.07
N GLN A 236 -14.78 -5.31 -21.25
CA GLN A 236 -16.12 -5.81 -21.59
C GLN A 236 -16.54 -7.00 -20.72
N SER A 237 -15.57 -7.78 -20.24
CA SER A 237 -15.84 -8.95 -19.40
C SER A 237 -16.17 -8.61 -17.93
N ILE A 238 -15.80 -7.41 -17.43
CA ILE A 238 -15.96 -7.05 -16.02
C ILE A 238 -17.39 -6.59 -15.72
N PRO A 239 -18.12 -7.24 -14.78
CA PRO A 239 -19.46 -6.82 -14.41
C PRO A 239 -19.47 -5.43 -13.75
N ARG A 240 -19.97 -4.41 -14.47
CA ARG A 240 -20.09 -3.03 -13.97
C ARG A 240 -21.45 -2.75 -13.33
N LYS A 241 -21.77 -3.48 -12.26
CA LYS A 241 -23.01 -3.28 -11.48
C LYS A 241 -23.11 -1.87 -10.87
N ASP A 242 -21.98 -1.18 -10.69
CA ASP A 242 -21.90 0.23 -10.31
C ASP A 242 -22.58 1.16 -11.34
N LEU A 243 -22.40 0.90 -12.64
CA LEU A 243 -23.07 1.67 -13.70
C LEU A 243 -24.57 1.41 -13.72
N ALA A 244 -24.99 0.16 -13.50
CA ALA A 244 -26.41 -0.19 -13.38
C ALA A 244 -27.05 0.51 -12.16
N LEU A 245 -26.36 0.55 -11.02
CA LEU A 245 -26.83 1.24 -9.82
C LEU A 245 -26.88 2.76 -10.01
N ALA A 246 -25.89 3.35 -10.68
CA ALA A 246 -25.88 4.77 -11.00
C ALA A 246 -27.01 5.16 -11.97
N ALA A 247 -27.28 4.32 -12.98
CA ALA A 247 -28.42 4.48 -13.89
C ALA A 247 -29.75 4.38 -13.14
N LEU A 248 -29.88 3.43 -12.20
CA LEU A 248 -31.05 3.29 -11.35
C LEU A 248 -31.27 4.54 -10.48
N LYS A 249 -30.22 5.02 -9.79
CA LYS A 249 -30.26 6.25 -8.98
C LYS A 249 -30.69 7.46 -9.81
N ARG A 250 -30.13 7.64 -11.02
CA ARG A 250 -30.55 8.72 -11.94
C ARG A 250 -32.02 8.61 -12.35
N LYS A 251 -32.52 7.40 -12.58
CA LYS A 251 -33.94 7.16 -12.92
C LYS A 251 -34.86 7.56 -11.76
N TYR A 252 -34.50 7.21 -10.52
CA TYR A 252 -35.26 7.60 -9.34
C TYR A 252 -35.22 9.11 -9.09
N GLN A 253 -34.06 9.76 -9.22
CA GLN A 253 -33.95 11.22 -9.08
C GLN A 253 -34.79 11.99 -10.11
N LYS A 254 -34.83 11.53 -11.37
CA LYS A 254 -35.73 12.10 -12.38
C LYS A 254 -37.22 11.84 -12.07
N GLY A 255 -37.55 10.67 -11.52
CA GLY A 255 -38.90 10.34 -11.11
C GLY A 255 -39.41 11.18 -9.92
N THR A 256 -38.55 11.51 -8.96
CA THR A 256 -38.89 12.38 -7.82
C THR A 256 -39.10 13.83 -8.24
N ILE A 257 -38.36 14.34 -9.23
CA ILE A 257 -38.58 15.68 -9.80
C ILE A 257 -39.94 15.73 -10.52
N ASN A 258 -40.29 14.71 -11.31
CA ASN A 258 -41.57 14.65 -12.02
C ASN A 258 -42.82 14.49 -11.12
N LEU A 259 -42.65 14.06 -9.86
CA LEU A 259 -43.73 13.99 -8.86
C LEU A 259 -43.97 15.33 -8.14
N ALA A 260 -43.00 16.25 -8.17
CA ALA A 260 -43.13 17.58 -7.59
C ALA A 260 -43.79 18.60 -8.54
N ASP A 261 -43.81 18.32 -9.84
CA ASP A 261 -44.35 19.20 -10.89
C ASP A 261 -45.83 18.94 -11.26
N ASN A 262 -46.49 17.99 -10.59
CA ASN A 262 -47.95 17.80 -10.72
C ASN A 262 -48.64 18.19 -9.40
N PRO A 263 -49.18 19.41 -9.28
CA PRO A 263 -50.06 19.72 -8.16
C PRO A 263 -51.32 18.85 -8.27
N PRO A 264 -51.90 18.41 -7.14
CA PRO A 264 -53.20 17.77 -7.17
C PRO A 264 -54.21 18.78 -7.71
N CYS A 265 -54.87 18.45 -8.84
CA CYS A 265 -56.05 19.17 -9.28
C CYS A 265 -57.12 19.03 -8.19
N GLY A 266 -57.38 20.12 -7.48
CA GLY A 266 -58.48 20.34 -6.57
C GLY A 266 -58.99 21.76 -6.74
#